data_AF-A0A9E3BNH5-F1
#
_entry.id   AF-A0A9E3BNH5-F1
#
_cell.length_a   1.000
_cell.length_b   1.000
_cell.length_c   1.000
_cell.angle_alpha   90.00
_cell.angle_beta   90.00
_cell.angle_gamma   90.00
#
_symmetry.space_group_name_H-M   'P 1'
#
loop_
_entity.id
_entity.type
_entity.pdbx_description
1 polymer ?
#
loop_
_entity_poly.entity_id
_entity_poly.type
_entity_poly.pdbx_seq_one_letter_code
_entity_poly.pdbx_strand_id
1 'polypeptide(L)'
;MHRRSLLLAALLAPGLAARARAASGAPRVVATVSVLGDMVNQIAGKDVALTTIVGPDGDTEAYEPSAADARVLAEADLLVMNGLNPEFEPWLPSLMSQAQFHGTKLVATNGVHTLRKAEEENTPAGVEAGAGEIDQHAWHDAANAAIYAANIQKGLIQLDSAHASDYRRRGD
;
A
#
# COMPACT_ATOMS: atom_id res chain seq x y z
N MET A 1 10.87 33.39 -64.75
CA MET A 1 11.04 34.01 -63.41
C MET A 1 10.04 33.37 -62.45
N HIS A 2 10.50 33.09 -61.24
CA HIS A 2 10.14 31.95 -60.39
C HIS A 2 8.72 31.90 -59.80
N ARG A 3 8.09 30.73 -59.90
CA ARG A 3 6.94 30.31 -59.06
C ARG A 3 7.46 29.99 -57.66
N ARG A 4 6.99 30.72 -56.63
CA ARG A 4 7.26 30.40 -55.22
C ARG A 4 6.04 29.68 -54.64
N SER A 5 6.11 28.36 -54.57
CA SER A 5 5.16 27.55 -53.79
C SER A 5 5.72 27.38 -52.38
N LEU A 6 5.08 27.99 -51.39
CA LEU A 6 5.32 27.76 -49.97
C LEU A 6 4.41 26.61 -49.51
N LEU A 7 4.99 25.43 -49.30
CA LEU A 7 4.34 24.30 -48.64
C LEU A 7 4.41 24.53 -47.12
N LEU A 8 3.27 24.82 -46.49
CA LEU A 8 3.12 24.89 -45.05
C LEU A 8 2.91 23.46 -44.53
N ALA A 9 3.92 22.89 -43.86
CA ALA A 9 3.82 21.61 -43.19
C ALA A 9 3.00 21.75 -41.90
N ALA A 10 1.74 21.29 -41.92
CA ALA A 10 0.92 21.17 -40.73
C ALA A 10 1.16 19.81 -40.06
N LEU A 11 2.06 19.78 -39.07
CA LEU A 11 2.24 18.62 -38.19
C LEU A 11 1.20 18.72 -37.06
N LEU A 12 0.02 18.12 -37.28
CA LEU A 12 -1.00 18.00 -36.23
C LEU A 12 -1.00 16.55 -35.74
N ALA A 13 -0.29 16.27 -34.66
CA ALA A 13 -0.38 15.02 -33.92
C ALA A 13 -1.59 15.11 -32.96
N PRO A 14 -2.66 14.30 -33.13
CA PRO A 14 -3.67 14.18 -32.10
C PRO A 14 -3.11 13.29 -30.98
N GLY A 15 -3.02 13.87 -29.79
CA GLY A 15 -2.54 13.22 -28.58
C GLY A 15 -3.25 11.90 -28.30
N LEU A 16 -2.45 10.94 -27.86
CA LEU A 16 -2.88 9.67 -27.31
C LEU A 16 -3.63 9.97 -26.00
N ALA A 17 -4.93 10.26 -26.09
CA ALA A 17 -5.79 10.31 -24.92
C ALA A 17 -5.87 8.88 -24.37
N ALA A 18 -5.09 8.62 -23.31
CA ALA A 18 -5.28 7.45 -22.48
C ALA A 18 -6.74 7.49 -22.01
N ARG A 19 -7.59 6.63 -22.58
CA ARG A 19 -8.92 6.39 -22.05
C ARG A 19 -8.71 5.76 -20.68
N ALA A 20 -8.79 6.59 -19.63
CA ALA A 20 -9.03 6.10 -18.29
C ALA A 20 -10.28 5.23 -18.39
N ARG A 21 -10.11 3.91 -18.27
CA ARG A 21 -11.21 2.98 -18.11
C ARG A 21 -11.80 3.36 -16.75
N ALA A 22 -12.88 4.13 -16.74
CA ALA A 22 -13.71 4.24 -15.57
C ALA A 22 -14.17 2.81 -15.25
N ALA A 23 -13.53 2.19 -14.26
CA ALA A 23 -14.03 0.99 -13.64
C ALA A 23 -15.37 1.38 -13.00
N SER A 24 -16.43 0.65 -13.34
CA SER A 24 -17.76 0.91 -12.80
C SER A 24 -17.82 0.38 -11.37
N GLY A 25 -17.28 1.15 -10.42
CA GLY A 25 -17.23 0.82 -8.99
C GLY A 25 -16.05 1.49 -8.29
N ALA A 26 -16.19 1.77 -7.00
CA ALA A 26 -15.08 2.21 -6.15
C ALA A 26 -14.00 1.11 -6.11
N PRO A 27 -12.70 1.42 -6.23
CA PRO A 27 -11.63 0.43 -6.11
C PRO A 27 -11.71 -0.31 -4.77
N ARG A 28 -11.49 -1.63 -4.81
CA ARG A 28 -11.48 -2.48 -3.61
C ARG A 28 -10.10 -2.46 -2.98
N VAL A 29 -10.02 -1.97 -1.75
CA VAL A 29 -8.77 -1.86 -0.99
C VAL A 29 -8.86 -2.78 0.23
N VAL A 30 -7.84 -3.60 0.43
CA VAL A 30 -7.69 -4.44 1.61
C VAL A 30 -6.53 -3.94 2.44
N ALA A 31 -6.75 -3.67 3.72
CA ALA A 31 -5.70 -3.42 4.70
C ALA A 31 -5.53 -4.67 5.59
N THR A 32 -4.29 -5.02 5.90
CA THR A 32 -4.01 -6.22 6.71
C THR A 32 -4.41 -6.03 8.17
N VAL A 33 -4.14 -4.86 8.76
CA VAL A 33 -4.45 -4.54 10.17
C VAL A 33 -5.22 -3.23 10.30
N SER A 34 -5.97 -3.09 11.40
CA SER A 34 -6.83 -1.93 11.68
C SER A 34 -6.12 -0.57 11.64
N VAL A 35 -4.85 -0.49 12.07
CA VAL A 35 -4.07 0.76 11.99
C VAL A 35 -3.90 1.21 10.53
N LEU A 36 -3.56 0.29 9.63
CA LEU A 36 -3.46 0.59 8.19
C LEU A 36 -4.85 0.89 7.60
N GLY A 37 -5.87 0.16 8.06
CA GLY A 37 -7.26 0.39 7.67
C GLY A 37 -7.72 1.81 8.02
N ASP A 38 -7.44 2.30 9.23
CA ASP A 38 -7.78 3.67 9.62
C ASP A 38 -7.05 4.70 8.76
N MET A 39 -5.73 4.55 8.56
CA MET A 39 -4.97 5.47 7.69
C MET A 39 -5.54 5.50 6.26
N VAL A 40 -5.90 4.35 5.68
CA VAL A 40 -6.58 4.30 4.39
C VAL A 40 -7.93 4.99 4.44
N ASN A 41 -8.74 4.77 5.48
CA ASN A 41 -10.06 5.39 5.62
C ASN A 41 -9.97 6.92 5.75
N GLN A 42 -9.00 7.45 6.51
CA GLN A 42 -8.78 8.89 6.62
C GLN A 42 -8.44 9.52 5.27
N ILE A 43 -7.58 8.88 4.48
CA ILE A 43 -7.09 9.42 3.21
C ILE A 43 -8.11 9.19 2.07
N ALA A 44 -8.70 8.01 1.99
CA ALA A 44 -9.54 7.57 0.88
C ALA A 44 -11.03 7.82 1.10
N GLY A 45 -11.49 7.79 2.37
CA GLY A 45 -12.89 7.90 2.75
C GLY A 45 -13.81 7.04 1.88
N LYS A 46 -14.88 7.64 1.35
CA LYS A 46 -15.89 6.94 0.55
C LYS A 46 -15.47 6.58 -0.88
N ASP A 47 -14.29 6.99 -1.32
CA ASP A 47 -13.90 6.87 -2.73
C ASP A 47 -13.31 5.48 -3.05
N VAL A 48 -13.06 4.67 -2.01
CA VAL A 48 -12.68 3.25 -2.09
C VAL A 48 -13.62 2.38 -1.28
N ALA A 49 -13.72 1.11 -1.65
CA ALA A 49 -14.34 0.08 -0.83
C ALA A 49 -13.25 -0.58 0.04
N LEU A 50 -13.11 -0.14 1.29
CA LEU A 50 -12.12 -0.65 2.23
C LEU A 50 -12.63 -1.85 3.02
N THR A 51 -11.82 -2.92 3.07
CA THR A 51 -11.96 -4.03 4.03
C THR A 51 -10.67 -4.18 4.84
N THR A 52 -10.79 -4.43 6.13
CA THR A 52 -9.64 -4.75 7.01
C THR A 52 -9.69 -6.21 7.41
N ILE A 53 -8.58 -6.96 7.27
CA ILE A 53 -8.50 -8.39 7.60
C ILE A 53 -8.47 -8.59 9.12
N VAL A 54 -7.43 -8.06 9.79
CA VAL A 54 -7.32 -8.08 11.25
C VAL A 54 -7.93 -6.79 11.79
N GLY A 55 -9.18 -6.90 12.26
CA GLY A 55 -9.96 -5.79 12.78
C GLY A 55 -9.42 -5.19 14.10
N PRO A 56 -10.13 -4.19 14.66
CA PRO A 56 -9.83 -3.67 15.98
C PRO A 56 -9.75 -4.79 17.03
N ASP A 57 -8.85 -4.64 18.00
CA ASP A 57 -8.58 -5.60 19.07
C ASP A 57 -8.06 -6.98 18.60
N GLY A 58 -7.83 -7.17 17.30
CA GLY A 58 -7.27 -8.39 16.73
C GLY A 58 -5.75 -8.47 16.87
N ASP A 59 -5.25 -9.66 17.18
CA ASP A 59 -3.82 -9.98 17.20
C ASP A 59 -3.39 -10.48 15.81
N THR A 60 -2.56 -9.70 15.12
CA THR A 60 -2.08 -10.04 13.78
C THR A 60 -1.05 -11.17 13.75
N GLU A 61 -0.28 -11.35 14.82
CA GLU A 61 0.78 -12.37 14.89
C GLU A 61 0.15 -13.75 15.12
N ALA A 62 -0.94 -13.81 15.88
CA ALA A 62 -1.72 -15.02 16.13
C ALA A 62 -2.89 -15.23 15.14
N TYR A 63 -3.06 -14.36 14.15
CA TYR A 63 -4.23 -14.40 13.26
C TYR A 63 -4.22 -15.61 12.31
N GLU A 64 -5.37 -16.26 12.18
CA GLU A 64 -5.62 -17.33 11.21
C GLU A 64 -6.63 -16.86 10.16
N PRO A 65 -6.20 -16.64 8.89
CA PRO A 65 -7.12 -16.21 7.84
C PRO A 65 -8.21 -17.22 7.52
N SER A 66 -9.41 -16.71 7.30
CA SER A 66 -10.57 -17.49 6.90
C SER A 66 -10.70 -17.61 5.38
N ALA A 67 -11.58 -18.51 4.93
CA ALA A 67 -11.97 -18.57 3.52
C ALA A 67 -12.67 -17.29 3.03
N ALA A 68 -13.28 -16.50 3.92
CA ALA A 68 -13.85 -15.21 3.57
C ALA A 68 -12.76 -14.17 3.25
N ASP A 69 -11.68 -14.17 4.04
CA ASP A 69 -10.52 -13.30 3.80
C ASP A 69 -9.86 -13.60 2.46
N ALA A 70 -9.74 -14.88 2.10
CA ALA A 70 -9.22 -15.29 0.80
C ALA A 70 -10.09 -14.76 -0.36
N ARG A 71 -11.42 -14.77 -0.22
CA ARG A 71 -12.34 -14.22 -1.24
C ARG A 71 -12.24 -12.70 -1.34
N VAL A 72 -12.23 -12.03 -0.20
CA VAL A 72 -12.04 -10.56 -0.12
C VAL A 72 -10.73 -10.17 -0.79
N LEU A 73 -9.65 -10.87 -0.49
CA LEU A 73 -8.35 -10.57 -1.05
C LEU A 73 -8.26 -10.90 -2.55
N ALA A 74 -8.85 -12.01 -3.00
CA ALA A 74 -8.87 -12.40 -4.42
C ALA A 74 -9.47 -11.31 -5.33
N GLU A 75 -10.39 -10.54 -4.75
CA GLU A 75 -11.09 -9.45 -5.40
C GLU A 75 -10.39 -8.09 -5.25
N ALA A 76 -9.44 -7.93 -4.34
CA ALA A 76 -8.86 -6.61 -4.06
C ALA A 76 -8.06 -6.05 -5.25
N ASP A 77 -8.20 -4.76 -5.51
CA ASP A 77 -7.39 -4.04 -6.49
C ASP A 77 -6.06 -3.57 -5.86
N LEU A 78 -6.07 -3.32 -4.55
CA LEU A 78 -4.91 -2.91 -3.75
C LEU A 78 -4.91 -3.62 -2.39
N LEU A 79 -3.76 -4.18 -2.01
CA LEU A 79 -3.45 -4.70 -0.69
C LEU A 79 -2.44 -3.79 0.00
N VAL A 80 -2.82 -3.20 1.14
CA VAL A 80 -1.97 -2.37 2.00
C VAL A 80 -1.48 -3.22 3.18
N MET A 81 -0.17 -3.42 3.25
CA MET A 81 0.52 -4.25 4.23
C MET A 81 1.62 -3.48 4.95
N ASN A 82 2.04 -3.95 6.13
CA ASN A 82 3.14 -3.34 6.87
C ASN A 82 4.48 -3.73 6.24
N GLY A 83 4.79 -5.03 6.13
CA GLY A 83 5.94 -5.52 5.36
C GLY A 83 7.34 -5.19 5.90
N LEU A 84 7.49 -4.79 7.18
CA LEU A 84 8.80 -4.56 7.81
C LEU A 84 9.57 -5.84 8.10
N ASN A 85 8.86 -6.88 8.54
CA ASN A 85 9.40 -8.20 8.82
C ASN A 85 8.30 -9.26 8.54
N PRO A 86 8.66 -10.52 8.28
CA PRO A 86 7.68 -11.57 8.05
C PRO A 86 6.89 -11.98 9.31
N GLU A 87 7.37 -11.65 10.51
CA GLU A 87 6.77 -12.03 11.79
C GLU A 87 5.50 -11.25 12.14
N PHE A 88 5.30 -10.04 11.60
CA PHE A 88 4.10 -9.24 11.85
C PHE A 88 2.84 -9.74 11.11
N GLU A 89 3.03 -10.24 9.89
CA GLU A 89 1.96 -10.72 9.00
C GLU A 89 2.30 -12.13 8.45
N PRO A 90 2.60 -13.12 9.33
CA PRO A 90 3.20 -14.40 8.91
C PRO A 90 2.26 -15.23 8.04
N TRP A 91 0.95 -15.01 8.18
CA TRP A 91 -0.12 -15.66 7.44
C TRP A 91 -0.31 -15.08 6.02
N LEU A 92 0.18 -13.87 5.76
CA LEU A 92 -0.14 -13.12 4.54
C LEU A 92 0.36 -13.79 3.25
N PRO A 93 1.59 -14.33 3.16
CA PRO A 93 2.04 -15.03 1.95
C PRO A 93 1.13 -16.21 1.57
N SER A 94 0.72 -17.00 2.57
CA SER A 94 -0.20 -18.13 2.37
C SER A 94 -1.58 -17.66 1.92
N LEU A 95 -2.12 -16.62 2.55
CA LEU A 95 -3.41 -16.04 2.16
C LEU A 95 -3.38 -15.52 0.71
N MET A 96 -2.34 -14.79 0.33
CA MET A 96 -2.17 -14.28 -1.03
C MET A 96 -2.11 -15.41 -2.07
N SER A 97 -1.43 -16.50 -1.73
CA SER A 97 -1.36 -17.69 -2.59
C SER A 97 -2.73 -18.37 -2.73
N GLN A 98 -3.47 -18.54 -1.63
CA GLN A 98 -4.79 -19.16 -1.63
C GLN A 98 -5.83 -18.30 -2.36
N ALA A 99 -5.77 -16.98 -2.18
CA ALA A 99 -6.60 -16.01 -2.85
C ALA A 99 -6.28 -15.86 -4.35
N GLN A 100 -5.13 -16.39 -4.80
CA GLN A 100 -4.58 -16.12 -6.13
C GLN A 100 -4.54 -14.60 -6.40
N PHE A 101 -4.03 -13.84 -5.42
CA PHE A 101 -4.08 -12.39 -5.47
C PHE A 101 -3.27 -11.83 -6.65
N HIS A 102 -3.92 -11.01 -7.49
CA HIS A 102 -3.33 -10.37 -8.67
C HIS A 102 -3.33 -8.84 -8.62
N GLY A 103 -3.88 -8.24 -7.56
CA GLY A 103 -3.91 -6.79 -7.37
C GLY A 103 -2.53 -6.21 -7.01
N THR A 104 -2.51 -4.89 -6.79
CA THR A 104 -1.29 -4.17 -6.41
C THR A 104 -0.97 -4.38 -4.94
N LYS A 105 0.31 -4.58 -4.61
CA LYS A 105 0.80 -4.62 -3.22
C LYS A 105 1.38 -3.26 -2.85
N LEU A 106 1.05 -2.76 -1.68
CA LEU A 106 1.60 -1.54 -1.10
C LEU A 106 2.18 -1.84 0.26
N VAL A 107 3.48 -1.60 0.40
CA VAL A 107 4.20 -1.67 1.67
C VAL A 107 4.16 -0.27 2.30
N ALA A 108 3.35 -0.10 3.34
CA ALA A 108 3.13 1.21 3.98
C ALA A 108 4.41 1.76 4.63
N THR A 109 5.33 0.88 4.99
CA THR A 109 6.55 1.20 5.74
C THR A 109 7.76 1.55 4.89
N ASN A 110 7.61 1.63 3.57
CA ASN A 110 8.74 1.94 2.70
C ASN A 110 9.34 3.30 3.06
N GLY A 111 10.60 3.31 3.53
CA GLY A 111 11.34 4.51 3.92
C GLY A 111 11.20 4.92 5.40
N VAL A 112 10.54 4.14 6.26
CA VAL A 112 10.46 4.44 7.70
C VAL A 112 11.80 4.26 8.41
N HIS A 113 11.98 4.95 9.52
CA HIS A 113 13.11 4.76 10.42
C HIS A 113 12.78 3.62 11.39
N THR A 114 13.52 2.52 11.30
CA THR A 114 13.25 1.33 12.12
C THR A 114 14.11 1.31 13.38
N LEU A 115 13.51 0.84 14.47
CA LEU A 115 14.24 0.39 15.64
C LEU A 115 14.58 -1.08 15.47
N ARG A 116 15.67 -1.52 16.11
CA ARG A 116 16.02 -2.93 16.23
C ARG A 116 15.89 -3.34 17.68
N LYS A 117 15.28 -4.50 17.91
CA LYS A 117 15.28 -5.14 19.21
C LYS A 117 16.74 -5.40 19.60
N ALA A 118 17.17 -4.90 20.74
CA ALA A 118 18.46 -5.27 21.29
C ALA A 118 18.44 -6.79 21.55
N GLU A 119 19.49 -7.50 21.12
CA GLU A 119 19.68 -8.88 21.58
C GLU A 119 19.74 -8.86 23.11
N GLU A 120 19.00 -9.73 23.77
CA GLU A 120 19.09 -9.89 25.23
C GLU A 120 20.56 -10.17 25.60
N GLU A 121 21.01 -9.57 26.71
CA GLU A 121 22.37 -9.60 27.29
C GLU A 121 22.87 -11.02 27.70
N ASN A 122 22.29 -12.09 27.15
CA ASN A 122 22.65 -13.49 27.38
C ASN A 122 23.43 -14.13 26.22
N THR A 123 23.90 -13.36 25.24
CA THR A 123 24.82 -13.87 24.22
C THR A 123 26.13 -14.32 24.91
N PRO A 124 26.53 -15.60 24.81
CA PRO A 124 27.80 -16.06 25.36
C PRO A 124 28.95 -15.24 24.77
N ALA A 125 29.91 -14.85 25.62
CA ALA A 125 31.09 -14.12 25.19
C ALA A 125 31.78 -14.86 24.03
N GLY A 126 31.78 -14.25 22.83
CA GLY A 126 32.39 -14.81 21.63
C GLY A 126 31.43 -15.08 20.46
N VAL A 127 30.13 -14.83 20.60
CA VAL A 127 29.19 -14.80 19.47
C VAL A 127 29.05 -13.35 19.00
N GLU A 128 29.31 -13.07 17.72
CA GLU A 128 28.99 -11.77 17.12
C GLU A 128 27.48 -11.54 17.28
N ALA A 129 27.10 -10.50 18.01
CA ALA A 129 25.71 -10.11 18.14
C ALA A 129 25.16 -9.84 16.74
N GLY A 130 24.15 -10.60 16.33
CA GLY A 130 23.47 -10.36 15.08
C GLY A 130 22.85 -8.97 15.10
N ALA A 131 22.67 -8.35 13.94
CA ALA A 131 21.84 -7.16 13.85
C ALA A 131 20.41 -7.58 14.25
N GLY A 132 19.98 -7.19 15.46
CA GLY A 132 18.70 -7.61 16.03
C GLY A 132 17.49 -7.35 15.14
N GLU A 133 16.40 -8.07 15.45
CA GLU A 133 15.12 -8.04 14.72
C GLU A 133 14.55 -6.63 14.61
N ILE A 134 13.97 -6.29 13.46
CA ILE A 134 13.35 -4.98 13.23
C ILE A 134 12.04 -4.93 14.00
N ASP A 135 11.81 -3.89 14.81
CA ASP A 135 10.51 -3.64 15.43
C ASP A 135 9.48 -3.22 14.36
N GLN A 136 8.45 -4.04 14.20
CA GLN A 136 7.38 -3.87 13.22
C GLN A 136 6.39 -2.76 13.56
N HIS A 137 6.38 -2.23 14.79
CA HIS A 137 5.37 -1.28 15.29
C HIS A 137 5.75 0.18 15.03
N ALA A 138 6.35 0.46 13.88
CA ALA A 138 6.97 1.75 13.58
C ALA A 138 5.97 2.93 13.58
N TRP A 139 4.67 2.69 13.44
CA TRP A 139 3.61 3.72 13.50
C TRP A 139 3.48 4.39 14.88
N HIS A 140 4.08 3.84 15.95
CA HIS A 140 4.12 4.52 17.25
C HIS A 140 5.01 5.77 17.25
N ASP A 141 5.88 5.93 16.25
CA ASP A 141 6.56 7.19 15.97
C ASP A 141 5.72 8.01 14.97
N ALA A 142 5.34 9.24 15.34
CA ALA A 142 4.52 10.12 14.50
C ALA A 142 5.21 10.49 13.17
N ALA A 143 6.53 10.60 13.13
CA ALA A 143 7.28 10.84 11.90
C ALA A 143 7.19 9.64 10.95
N ASN A 144 7.25 8.42 11.49
CA ASN A 144 7.01 7.21 10.70
C ASN A 144 5.54 7.13 10.27
N ALA A 145 4.57 7.43 11.14
CA ALA A 145 3.16 7.45 10.77
C ALA A 145 2.87 8.40 9.58
N ALA A 146 3.56 9.54 9.49
CA ALA A 146 3.49 10.42 8.33
C ALA A 146 4.03 9.75 7.03
N ILE A 147 5.07 8.92 7.13
CA ILE A 147 5.59 8.14 6.00
C ILE A 147 4.58 7.07 5.56
N TYR A 148 3.92 6.39 6.52
CA TYR A 148 2.84 5.45 6.21
C TYR A 148 1.73 6.13 5.43
N ALA A 149 1.24 7.27 5.93
CA ALA A 149 0.19 8.06 5.30
C ALA A 149 0.60 8.52 3.88
N ALA A 150 1.82 9.02 3.69
CA ALA A 150 2.33 9.45 2.39
C ALA A 150 2.42 8.28 1.38
N ASN A 151 2.87 7.11 1.82
CA ASN A 151 2.92 5.91 0.99
C ASN A 151 1.53 5.45 0.57
N ILE A 152 0.58 5.40 1.52
CA ILE A 152 -0.82 5.05 1.27
C ILE A 152 -1.46 6.06 0.30
N GLN A 153 -1.30 7.36 0.53
CA GLN A 153 -1.80 8.43 -0.35
C GLN A 153 -1.28 8.27 -1.78
N LYS A 154 0.03 8.03 -1.94
CA LYS A 154 0.64 7.79 -3.25
C LYS A 154 0.06 6.56 -3.94
N GLY A 155 -0.13 5.46 -3.21
CA GLY A 155 -0.75 4.24 -3.73
C GLY A 155 -2.18 4.44 -4.20
N LEU A 156 -2.99 5.13 -3.40
CA LEU A 156 -4.38 5.47 -3.74
C LEU A 156 -4.46 6.36 -4.99
N ILE A 157 -3.57 7.34 -5.13
CA ILE A 157 -3.48 8.19 -6.34
C ILE A 157 -3.12 7.37 -7.59
N GLN A 158 -2.24 6.37 -7.45
CA GLN A 158 -1.88 5.48 -8.56
C GLN A 158 -3.02 4.54 -8.94
N LEU A 159 -3.72 4.01 -7.95
CA LEU A 159 -4.88 3.15 -8.13
C LEU A 159 -6.04 3.91 -8.80
N ASP A 160 -6.29 5.14 -8.35
CA ASP A 160 -7.45 5.93 -8.72
C ASP A 160 -7.11 7.41 -8.87
N SER A 161 -6.56 7.72 -10.05
CA SER A 161 -6.17 9.08 -10.41
C SER A 161 -7.35 10.07 -10.47
N ALA A 162 -8.60 9.60 -10.58
CA ALA A 162 -9.77 10.47 -10.67
C ALA A 162 -10.03 11.22 -9.36
N HIS A 163 -9.74 10.60 -8.21
CA HIS A 163 -9.90 11.19 -6.88
C HIS A 163 -8.58 11.70 -6.28
N ALA A 164 -7.52 11.83 -7.09
CA ALA A 164 -6.19 12.17 -6.60
C ALA A 164 -6.12 13.49 -5.79
N SER A 165 -6.93 14.49 -6.14
CA SER A 165 -7.00 15.76 -5.40
C SER A 165 -7.69 15.61 -4.04
N ASP A 166 -8.63 14.68 -3.91
CA ASP A 166 -9.30 14.38 -2.64
C ASP A 166 -8.39 13.57 -1.71
N TYR A 167 -7.59 12.64 -2.25
CA TYR A 167 -6.57 11.92 -1.49
C TYR A 167 -5.47 12.85 -0.98
N ARG A 168 -4.99 13.79 -1.81
CA ARG A 168 -4.02 14.80 -1.38
C ARG A 168 -4.53 15.64 -0.22
N ARG A 169 -5.71 16.25 -0.38
CA ARG A 169 -6.30 17.12 0.63
C ARG A 169 -6.52 16.45 1.99
N ARG A 170 -6.80 15.14 2.02
CA ARG A 170 -7.05 14.40 3.27
C ARG A 170 -5.79 13.81 3.90
N GLY A 171 -4.74 13.59 3.12
CA GLY A 171 -3.47 13.04 3.61
C GLY A 171 -2.42 14.08 3.99
N ASP A 172 -2.68 15.36 3.69
CA ASP A 172 -1.87 16.52 4.12
C ASP A 172 -2.36 17.05 5.49
#